data_AF-A0A517SED7-F1
#
_entry.id   AF-A0A517SED7-F1
#
_cell.length_a   1.000
_cell.length_b   1.000
_cell.length_c   1.000
_cell.angle_alpha   90.00
_cell.angle_beta   90.00
_cell.angle_gamma   90.00
#
_symmetry.space_group_name_H-M   'P 1'
#
loop_
_entity.id
_entity.type
_entity.pdbx_description
1 polymer ?
#
loop_
_entity_poly.entity_id
_entity_poly.type
_entity_poly.pdbx_seq_one_letter_code
_entity_poly.pdbx_strand_id
1 'polypeptide(L)' 'MPLLGAHMSIAGGYYKAVDAAAALGMDTVQIFTKN' A
#
# COMPACT_ATOMS: atom_id res chain seq x y z
N MET A 1 10.05 -8.09 14.57
CA MET A 1 8.61 -8.37 14.41
C MET A 1 8.31 -8.54 12.93
N PRO A 2 7.34 -9.38 12.53
CA PRO A 2 6.94 -9.47 11.12
C PRO A 2 6.28 -8.16 10.67
N LEU A 3 6.44 -7.80 9.39
CA LEU A 3 5.72 -6.68 8.79
C LEU A 3 4.29 -7.09 8.46
N LEU A 4 3.31 -6.29 8.86
CA LEU A 4 1.90 -6.50 8.54
C LEU A 4 1.36 -5.40 7.63
N GLY A 5 0.61 -5.81 6.62
CA GLY A 5 0.10 -4.92 5.57
C GLY A 5 -0.82 -5.63 4.60
N ALA A 6 -1.22 -4.92 3.55
CA ALA A 6 -2.12 -5.44 2.52
C ALA A 6 -1.67 -5.07 1.10
N HIS A 7 -2.31 -5.70 0.12
CA HIS A 7 -2.21 -5.30 -1.28
C HIS A 7 -3.12 -4.10 -1.54
N MET A 8 -2.53 -2.97 -1.96
CA MET A 8 -3.25 -1.71 -2.12
C MET A 8 -3.39 -1.31 -3.58
N SER A 9 -4.53 -0.70 -3.91
CA SER A 9 -4.79 -0.18 -5.26
C SER A 9 -3.83 0.94 -5.62
N ILE A 10 -3.39 0.94 -6.88
CA ILE A 10 -2.55 2.00 -7.48
C ILE A 10 -3.36 3.00 -8.31
N ALA A 11 -4.69 2.90 -8.28
CA ALA A 11 -5.56 3.75 -9.08
C ALA A 11 -5.33 5.23 -8.73
N GLY A 12 -4.95 6.02 -9.73
CA GLY A 12 -4.66 7.44 -9.56
C GLY A 12 -3.29 7.77 -8.95
N GLY A 13 -2.36 6.80 -8.88
CA GLY A 13 -0.94 7.01 -8.55
C GLY A 13 -0.42 6.08 -7.45
N TYR A 14 0.83 5.60 -7.58
CA TYR A 14 1.45 4.67 -6.60
C TYR A 14 1.54 5.24 -5.18
N TYR A 15 1.81 6.55 -5.05
CA TYR A 15 1.94 7.19 -3.74
C TYR A 15 0.65 7.10 -2.91
N LYS A 16 -0.53 7.06 -3.56
CA LYS A 16 -1.81 6.90 -2.88
C LYS A 16 -1.96 5.55 -2.20
N ALA A 17 -1.31 4.50 -2.73
CA ALA A 17 -1.28 3.20 -2.10
C ALA A 17 -0.55 3.25 -0.75
N VAL A 18 0.54 4.03 -0.68
CA VAL A 18 1.31 4.26 0.56
C VAL A 18 0.49 5.11 1.54
N ASP A 19 -0.14 6.18 1.09
CA ASP A 19 -1.01 7.02 1.93
C ASP A 19 -2.17 6.23 2.53
N ALA A 20 -2.80 5.37 1.72
CA ALA A 20 -3.90 4.51 2.18
C ALA A 20 -3.42 3.44 3.18
N ALA A 21 -2.25 2.83 2.96
CA ALA A 21 -1.66 1.90 3.91
C ALA A 21 -1.33 2.57 5.25
N ALA A 22 -0.77 3.79 5.22
CA ALA A 22 -0.48 4.57 6.41
C ALA A 22 -1.75 4.94 7.19
N ALA A 23 -2.82 5.33 6.50
CA ALA A 23 -4.11 5.63 7.12
C ALA A 23 -4.74 4.43 7.85
N LEU A 24 -4.35 3.20 7.48
CA LEU A 24 -4.81 1.95 8.10
C LEU A 24 -3.80 1.39 9.14
N GLY A 25 -2.72 2.11 9.42
CA GLY A 25 -1.71 1.68 10.39
C GLY A 25 -0.89 0.46 9.95
N MET A 26 -0.69 0.29 8.64
CA MET A 26 0.12 -0.80 8.10
C MET A 26 1.62 -0.46 8.12
N ASP A 27 2.44 -1.47 8.40
CA ASP A 27 3.91 -1.35 8.40
C ASP A 27 4.52 -1.64 7.03
N THR A 28 3.78 -2.27 6.13
CA THR A 28 4.20 -2.58 4.76
C THR A 28 3.04 -2.51 3.78
N VAL A 29 3.35 -2.37 2.49
CA VAL A 29 2.37 -2.32 1.41
C VAL A 29 2.85 -3.09 0.20
N GLN A 30 1.97 -3.89 -0.40
CA GLN A 30 2.21 -4.54 -1.69
C GLN A 30 1.38 -3.85 -2.77
N ILE A 31 1.95 -3.67 -3.96
CA ILE A 31 1.28 -3.04 -5.11
C ILE A 31 1.61 -3.78 -6.40
N PHE A 32 0.84 -3.51 -7.46
CA PHE A 32 1.28 -3.72 -8.82
C PHE A 32 2.09 -2.52 -9.32
N THR A 33 3.07 -2.76 -10.21
CA THR A 33 3.80 -1.68 -10.91
C THR A 33 3.26 -1.42 -12.32
N LYS A 34 2.37 -2.29 -12.81
CA LYS A 34 1.69 -2.17 -14.11
C LYS A 34 0.31 -2.84 -14.02
N ASN A 35 -0.67 -2.28 -14.74
CA ASN A 35 -1.98 -2.91 -14.96
C ASN A 35 -1.89 -4.07 -15.94
#